data_AF-A0A0T6ZBU9-F1
#
_entry.id   AF-A0A0T6ZBU9-F1
#
_cell.length_a   1.000
_cell.length_b   1.000
_cell.length_c   1.000
_cell.angle_alpha   90.00
_cell.angle_beta   90.00
_cell.angle_gamma   90.00
#
_symmetry.space_group_name_H-M   'P 1'
#
loop_
_entity.id
_entity.type
_entity.pdbx_description
1 polymer ?
#
loop_
_entity_poly.entity_id
_entity_poly.type
_entity_poly.pdbx_seq_one_letter_code
_entity_poly.pdbx_strand_id
1 'polypeptide(L)'
;MPKPPMFSPPKRSGAYPDRDLDCQMAMEEIFRAVAEEAHASGWSEQEVADALIELAHNHWFALDAKDKMFDETAGVVIRKAKAPPLH
;
A
#
# COMPACT_ATOMS: atom_id res chain seq x y z
N MET A 1 6.01 11.41 22.46
CA MET A 1 6.10 12.02 21.12
C MET A 1 6.21 10.89 20.11
N PRO A 2 5.34 10.79 19.08
CA PRO A 2 5.52 9.80 18.02
C PRO A 2 6.82 10.08 17.26
N LYS A 3 7.57 9.03 16.90
CA LYS A 3 8.77 9.15 16.07
C LYS A 3 8.34 9.72 14.71
N PRO A 4 9.02 10.76 14.19
CA PRO A 4 8.70 11.28 12.86
C PRO A 4 8.85 10.18 11.81
N PRO A 5 8.02 10.21 10.75
CA PRO A 5 8.15 9.26 9.65
C PRO A 5 9.54 9.38 9.03
N MET A 6 10.06 8.24 8.61
CA MET A 6 11.42 8.12 8.05
C MET A 6 11.51 8.65 6.62
N PHE A 7 10.43 8.57 5.85
CA PHE A 7 10.37 9.05 4.48
C PHE A 7 9.75 10.43 4.40
N SER A 8 10.29 11.26 3.50
CA SER A 8 9.69 12.55 3.18
C SER A 8 8.33 12.36 2.51
N PRO A 9 7.34 13.23 2.81
CA PRO A 9 6.06 13.17 2.12
C PRO A 9 6.21 13.57 0.64
N PRO A 10 5.26 13.18 -0.23
CA PRO A 10 5.23 13.64 -1.62
C PRO A 10 5.27 15.16 -1.72
N LYS A 11 5.90 15.69 -2.78
CA LYS A 11 6.10 17.14 -3.00
C LYS A 11 4.80 17.94 -3.05
N ARG A 12 3.72 17.32 -3.52
CA ARG A 12 2.38 17.90 -3.62
C ARG A 12 1.29 16.85 -3.46
N SER A 13 0.11 17.30 -3.06
CA SER A 13 -1.10 16.50 -3.05
C SER A 13 -1.57 16.15 -4.46
N GLY A 14 -2.17 14.98 -4.64
CA GLY A 14 -2.73 14.53 -5.92
C GLY A 14 -1.69 13.97 -6.89
N ALA A 15 -2.15 13.63 -8.09
CA ALA A 15 -1.32 13.05 -9.14
C ALA A 15 -0.35 14.09 -9.72
N TYR A 16 0.88 13.66 -9.99
CA TYR A 16 1.84 14.41 -10.76
C TYR A 16 2.84 13.48 -11.47
N PRO A 17 3.49 13.93 -12.56
CA PRO A 17 4.23 13.05 -13.46
C PRO A 17 5.24 12.11 -12.79
N ASP A 18 5.97 12.59 -11.77
CA ASP A 18 7.05 11.82 -11.13
C ASP A 18 6.70 11.38 -9.70
N ARG A 19 5.41 11.30 -9.35
CA ARG A 19 5.01 11.00 -7.95
C ARG A 19 5.43 9.61 -7.51
N ASP A 20 5.30 8.64 -8.41
CA ASP A 20 5.74 7.28 -8.21
C ASP A 20 7.27 7.20 -8.08
N LEU A 21 7.99 7.91 -8.95
CA LEU A 21 9.45 7.98 -8.89
C LEU A 21 9.95 8.61 -7.58
N ASP A 22 9.36 9.72 -7.16
CA ASP A 22 9.68 10.38 -5.89
C ASP A 22 9.53 9.43 -4.70
N CYS A 23 8.45 8.62 -4.69
CA CYS A 23 8.24 7.60 -3.66
C CYS A 23 9.30 6.50 -3.71
N GLN A 24 9.65 6.02 -4.91
CA GLN A 24 10.69 4.99 -5.10
C GLN A 24 12.04 5.49 -4.59
N MET A 25 12.46 6.69 -5.01
CA MET A 25 13.71 7.32 -4.58
C MET A 25 13.77 7.52 -3.06
N ALA A 26 12.66 7.87 -2.42
CA ALA A 26 12.61 8.00 -0.97
C ALA A 26 12.87 6.67 -0.23
N MET A 27 12.50 5.54 -0.83
CA MET A 27 12.62 4.20 -0.23
C MET A 27 13.89 3.44 -0.66
N GLU A 28 14.54 3.85 -1.75
CA GLU A 28 15.60 3.12 -2.43
C GLU A 28 16.75 2.71 -1.51
N GLU A 29 17.24 3.62 -0.65
CA GLU A 29 18.35 3.34 0.26
C GLU A 29 18.03 2.18 1.20
N ILE A 30 16.82 2.17 1.76
CA ILE A 30 16.38 1.14 2.71
C ILE A 30 16.06 -0.16 1.98
N PHE A 31 15.46 -0.08 0.79
CA PHE A 31 15.23 -1.24 -0.05
C PHE A 31 16.55 -1.96 -0.36
N ARG A 32 17.59 -1.21 -0.72
CA ARG A 32 18.92 -1.76 -1.00
C ARG A 32 19.59 -2.33 0.25
N ALA A 33 19.45 -1.67 1.40
CA ALA A 33 19.97 -2.19 2.67
C ALA A 33 19.34 -3.55 3.06
N VAL A 34 18.04 -3.74 2.81
CA VAL A 34 17.38 -5.04 3.03
C VAL A 34 17.94 -6.11 2.08
N ALA A 35 18.14 -5.76 0.81
CA ALA A 35 18.71 -6.69 -0.17
C ALA A 35 20.14 -7.09 0.20
N GLU A 36 20.98 -6.12 0.59
CA GLU A 36 22.36 -6.32 1.02
C GLU A 36 22.43 -7.22 2.26
N GLU A 37 21.57 -7.01 3.26
CA GLU A 37 21.52 -7.83 4.48
C GLU A 37 21.09 -9.28 4.19
N ALA A 38 20.08 -9.46 3.33
CA ALA A 38 19.62 -10.78 2.93
C ALA A 38 20.71 -11.54 2.15
N HIS A 39 21.42 -10.84 1.25
CA HIS A 39 22.56 -11.41 0.55
C HIS A 39 23.71 -11.76 1.50
N ALA A 40 24.05 -10.89 2.46
CA ALA A 40 25.04 -11.16 3.49
C ALA A 40 24.69 -12.36 4.38
N SER A 41 23.40 -12.69 4.48
CA SER A 41 22.89 -13.89 5.16
C SER A 41 23.01 -15.18 4.33
N GLY A 42 23.60 -15.09 3.13
CA GLY A 42 23.91 -16.23 2.25
C GLY A 42 22.86 -16.51 1.18
N TRP A 43 21.88 -15.64 0.98
CA TRP A 43 20.89 -15.78 -0.09
C TRP A 43 21.51 -15.38 -1.43
N SER A 44 21.14 -16.05 -2.51
CA SER A 44 21.50 -15.62 -3.85
C SER A 44 20.80 -14.30 -4.20
N GLU A 45 21.37 -13.50 -5.10
CA GLU A 45 20.76 -12.26 -5.57
C GLU A 45 19.34 -12.50 -6.15
N GLN A 46 19.14 -13.64 -6.82
CA GLN A 46 17.85 -14.06 -7.36
C GLN A 46 16.83 -14.32 -6.24
N GLU A 47 17.19 -15.07 -5.19
CA GLU A 47 16.30 -15.33 -4.06
C GLU A 47 15.90 -14.04 -3.33
N VAL A 48 16.85 -13.10 -3.17
CA VAL A 48 16.57 -11.79 -2.58
C VAL A 48 15.58 -11.00 -3.44
N ALA A 49 15.81 -10.93 -4.75
CA ALA A 49 14.94 -10.21 -5.69
C ALA A 49 13.53 -10.80 -5.71
N ASP A 50 13.42 -12.13 -5.84
CA ASP A 50 12.15 -12.85 -5.86
C ASP A 50 11.38 -12.59 -4.55
N ALA A 51 12.04 -12.70 -3.39
CA ALA A 51 11.41 -12.45 -2.10
C ALA A 51 10.88 -11.00 -1.97
N LEU A 52 11.65 -10.01 -2.41
CA LEU A 52 11.23 -8.60 -2.34
C LEU A 52 10.03 -8.31 -3.26
N ILE A 53 10.01 -8.90 -4.46
CA ILE A 53 8.89 -8.81 -5.40
C ILE A 53 7.63 -9.42 -4.78
N GLU A 54 7.73 -10.63 -4.24
CA GLU A 54 6.60 -11.33 -3.63
C GLU A 54 6.04 -10.58 -2.42
N LEU A 55 6.90 -10.01 -1.56
CA LEU A 55 6.46 -9.19 -0.43
C LEU A 55 5.71 -7.94 -0.89
N ALA A 56 6.22 -7.25 -1.92
CA ALA A 56 5.57 -6.07 -2.48
C ALA A 56 4.21 -6.40 -3.12
N HIS A 57 4.14 -7.48 -3.91
CA HIS A 57 2.90 -7.93 -4.53
C HIS A 57 1.85 -8.35 -3.49
N ASN A 58 2.25 -9.13 -2.49
CA ASN A 58 1.35 -9.54 -1.41
C ASN A 58 0.79 -8.35 -0.65
N HIS A 59 1.63 -7.34 -0.37
CA HIS A 59 1.16 -6.10 0.24
C HIS A 59 0.14 -5.36 -0.64
N TRP A 60 0.42 -5.27 -1.94
CA TRP A 60 -0.48 -4.63 -2.89
C TRP A 60 -1.84 -5.33 -2.99
N PHE A 61 -1.86 -6.66 -3.13
CA PHE A 61 -3.10 -7.43 -3.14
C PHE A 61 -3.90 -7.27 -1.85
N ALA A 62 -3.23 -7.16 -0.69
CA ALA A 62 -3.91 -6.91 0.57
C ALA A 62 -4.55 -5.50 0.63
N LEU A 63 -3.96 -4.50 -0.03
CA LEU A 63 -4.55 -3.15 -0.12
C LEU A 63 -5.75 -3.14 -1.08
N ASP A 64 -5.62 -3.74 -2.25
CA ASP A 64 -6.70 -3.87 -3.24
C ASP A 64 -7.90 -4.64 -2.68
N ALA A 65 -7.66 -5.74 -1.97
CA ALA A 65 -8.70 -6.50 -1.31
C ALA A 65 -9.44 -5.68 -0.24
N LYS A 66 -8.71 -4.87 0.54
CA LYS A 66 -9.33 -3.96 1.52
C LYS A 66 -10.24 -2.95 0.82
N ASP A 67 -9.76 -2.30 -0.22
CA ASP A 67 -10.52 -1.28 -0.96
C ASP A 67 -11.84 -1.86 -1.52
N LYS A 68 -11.77 -3.05 -2.12
CA LYS A 68 -12.95 -3.78 -2.63
C LYS A 68 -13.94 -4.16 -1.52
N MET A 69 -13.47 -4.63 -0.37
CA MET A 69 -14.35 -4.94 0.77
C MET A 69 -15.07 -3.71 1.33
N PHE A 70 -14.44 -2.54 1.30
CA PHE A 70 -15.09 -1.28 1.70
C PHE A 70 -16.18 -0.85 0.71
N ASP A 71 -16.00 -1.10 -0.59
CA ASP A 71 -17.02 -0.83 -1.61
C ASP A 71 -18.23 -1.78 -1.48
N GLU A 72 -17.98 -3.07 -1.27
CA GLU A 72 -19.05 -4.08 -1.10
C GLU A 72 -19.90 -3.88 0.17
N THR A 73 -19.30 -3.39 1.26
CA THR A 73 -20.04 -3.11 2.52
C THR A 73 -20.82 -1.80 2.47
N ALA A 74 -20.52 -0.88 1.56
CA ALA A 74 -21.31 0.34 1.33
C ALA A 74 -22.62 0.07 0.56
N GLY A 75 -22.74 -1.08 -0.09
CA GLY A 75 -23.89 -1.46 -0.95
C GLY A 75 -25.13 -2.02 -0.25
N VAL A 76 -25.10 -2.28 1.07
CA VAL A 76 -26.26 -2.84 1.82
C VAL A 76 -26.64 -1.97 3.01
N VAL A 77 -27.11 -0.76 2.75
CA VAL A 77 -28.00 -0.04 3.68
C VAL A 77 -29.33 0.18 2.98
N ILE A 78 -30.16 -0.87 2.98
CA ILE A 78 -31.59 -0.73 2.67
C ILE A 78 -32.21 0.14 3.77
N ARG A 79 -32.31 1.45 3.51
CA ARG A 79 -33.20 2.32 4.28
C ARG A 79 -34.62 1.81 4.03
N LYS A 80 -35.22 1.13 5.01
CA LYS A 80 -36.67 0.85 5.00
C LYS A 80 -37.39 2.20 4.89
N ALA A 81 -37.95 2.49 3.72
CA ALA A 81 -38.89 3.59 3.57
C ALA A 81 -40.10 3.30 4.47
N LYS A 82 -40.36 4.20 5.42
CA LYS A 82 -41.55 4.16 6.27
C LYS A 82 -42.76 4.40 5.35
N ALA A 83 -43.64 3.42 5.22
CA ALA A 83 -44.88 3.57 4.46
C ALA A 83 -45.70 4.74 5.04
N PRO A 84 -46.36 5.58 4.21
CA PRO A 84 -47.22 6.62 4.72
C PRO A 84 -48.51 6.00 5.30
N PRO A 85 -49.13 6.63 6.31
CA PRO A 85 -50.39 6.15 6.85
C PRO A 85 -51.47 6.26 5.76
N LEU A 86 -52.17 5.16 5.53
CA LEU A 86 -53.43 5.14 4.78
C LEU A 86 -54.44 5.98 5.55
N HIS A 87 -54.93 7.05 4.93
CA HIS A 87 -56.14 7.77 5.32
C HIS A 87 -57.20 7.60 4.24
#